data_AF-A0A830BG87-F1
#
_entry.id   AF-A0A830BG87-F1
#
_cell.length_a   1.000
_cell.length_b   1.000
_cell.length_c   1.000
_cell.angle_alpha   90.00
_cell.angle_beta   90.00
_cell.angle_gamma   90.00
#
_symmetry.space_group_name_H-M   'P 1'
#
loop_
_entity.id
_entity.type
_entity.pdbx_description
1 polymer ?
#
loop_
_entity_poly.entity_id
_entity_poly.type
_entity_poly.pdbx_seq_one_letter_code
_entity_poly.pdbx_strand_id
1 'polypeptide(L)'
;MLSIGGGVGTYNLTSEHDAHEVPLGDAVLDGVDLALKSYNCKSKRVYITGAPQCPFPDAHLGRALNTSLFDFVWVQFYNNAPCQYNSSAKNAEENLLRSWGRWTSSVGPHEKMKIFLGLPAAPDAAGSGYIPPEDLVTKILPKINCSKTYGGVMLWSKYWDERNNNYSATIIKSV
;
A
#
# COMPACT_ATOMS: atom_id res chain seq x y z
N MET A 1 12.69 -0.42 3.70
CA MET A 1 12.43 0.77 2.86
C MET A 1 12.27 1.97 3.76
N LEU A 2 12.70 3.15 3.31
CA LEU A 2 12.39 4.43 3.96
C LEU A 2 11.08 4.97 3.40
N SER A 3 10.16 5.44 4.25
CA SER A 3 8.93 6.12 3.80
C SER A 3 9.03 7.62 3.94
N ILE A 4 8.69 8.33 2.86
CA ILE A 4 8.69 9.79 2.75
C ILE A 4 7.25 10.28 2.68
N GLY A 5 6.89 11.23 3.54
CA GLY A 5 5.52 11.75 3.68
C GLY A 5 4.86 11.26 4.97
N GLY A 6 3.66 10.67 4.86
CA GLY A 6 2.85 10.19 5.99
C GLY A 6 1.67 11.10 6.32
N GLY A 7 0.75 10.65 7.17
CA GLY A 7 -0.51 11.37 7.45
C GLY A 7 -0.37 12.68 8.24
N VAL A 8 0.83 12.99 8.76
CA VAL A 8 1.11 14.19 9.56
C VAL A 8 2.45 14.77 9.12
N GLY A 9 2.48 16.07 8.81
CA GLY A 9 3.68 16.81 8.42
C GLY A 9 3.43 17.77 7.27
N THR A 10 4.37 18.69 7.06
CA THR A 10 4.37 19.60 5.91
C THR A 10 5.50 19.19 4.96
N TYR A 11 5.18 18.32 4.01
CA TYR A 11 6.09 17.88 2.96
C TYR A 11 5.54 18.30 1.60
N ASN A 12 6.39 18.87 0.74
CA ASN A 12 6.01 19.26 -0.60
C ASN A 12 7.23 19.21 -1.52
N LEU A 13 7.01 18.89 -2.79
CA LEU A 13 7.99 19.04 -3.86
C LEU A 13 7.46 20.15 -4.76
N THR A 14 8.01 21.36 -4.61
CA THR A 14 7.53 22.55 -5.30
C THR A 14 8.20 22.77 -6.66
N SER A 15 9.33 22.09 -6.88
CA SER A 15 10.09 22.14 -8.13
C SER A 15 10.72 20.78 -8.46
N GLU A 16 11.16 20.59 -9.71
CA GLU A 16 11.98 19.43 -10.08
C GLU A 16 13.34 19.42 -9.36
N HIS A 17 13.82 20.58 -8.92
CA HIS A 17 15.10 20.71 -8.22
C HIS A 17 15.03 20.15 -6.79
N ASP A 18 13.90 20.35 -6.11
CA ASP A 18 13.65 19.85 -4.75
C ASP A 18 13.76 18.31 -4.67
N ALA A 19 13.56 17.61 -5.79
CA ALA A 19 13.63 16.15 -5.87
C ALA A 19 15.06 15.58 -5.75
N HIS A 20 16.10 16.41 -5.68
CA HIS A 20 17.50 16.00 -5.71
C HIS A 20 18.21 15.94 -4.33
N GLU A 21 17.57 16.37 -3.24
CA GLU A 21 18.19 16.39 -1.90
C GLU A 21 17.74 15.20 -1.03
N VAL A 22 18.68 14.45 -0.44
CA VAL A 22 18.37 13.26 0.39
C VAL A 22 19.13 13.33 1.73
N PRO A 23 18.44 13.43 2.88
CA PRO A 23 19.10 13.62 4.18
C PRO A 23 19.12 12.32 5.01
N LEU A 24 20.08 11.41 4.76
CA LEU A 24 20.22 10.20 5.61
C LEU A 24 21.66 9.74 5.91
N GLY A 25 22.68 10.57 5.66
CA GLY A 25 24.07 10.19 5.91
C GLY A 25 24.49 8.94 5.11
N ASP A 26 25.36 8.10 5.66
CA ASP A 26 25.96 6.95 4.96
C ASP A 26 25.07 5.68 4.90
N ALA A 27 23.82 5.76 5.35
CA ALA A 27 22.91 4.62 5.35
C ALA A 27 22.51 4.19 3.93
N VAL A 28 22.71 2.91 3.60
CA VAL A 28 22.24 2.31 2.34
C VAL A 28 20.89 1.63 2.58
N LEU A 29 19.83 2.20 2.02
CA LEU A 29 18.46 1.67 2.10
C LEU A 29 18.14 0.78 0.89
N ASP A 30 17.34 -0.27 1.10
CA ASP A 30 16.91 -1.18 0.04
C ASP A 30 15.88 -0.57 -0.94
N GLY A 31 15.29 0.57 -0.58
CA GLY A 31 14.27 1.24 -1.37
C GLY A 31 13.65 2.43 -0.67
N VAL A 32 13.01 3.29 -1.46
CA VAL A 32 12.31 4.50 -0.99
C VAL A 32 10.84 4.36 -1.34
N ASP A 33 9.98 4.52 -0.34
CA ASP A 33 8.57 4.76 -0.49
C ASP A 33 8.43 6.26 -0.82
N LEU A 34 8.49 6.49 -2.14
CA LEU A 34 8.54 7.71 -2.96
C LEU A 34 9.73 8.68 -2.87
N ALA A 35 10.70 8.47 -3.79
CA ALA A 35 11.40 9.53 -4.54
C ALA A 35 11.83 9.02 -5.94
N LEU A 36 11.62 9.83 -6.98
CA LEU A 36 12.00 9.57 -8.38
C LEU A 36 13.42 10.10 -8.66
N LYS A 37 14.36 9.23 -9.07
CA LYS A 37 15.04 9.20 -10.39
C LYS A 37 16.23 8.22 -10.37
N SER A 38 16.43 7.60 -11.52
CA SER A 38 17.52 6.69 -11.89
C SER A 38 18.92 7.14 -11.42
N TYR A 39 19.46 6.46 -10.40
CA TYR A 39 20.90 6.47 -10.15
C TYR A 39 21.55 5.36 -10.97
N ASN A 40 21.95 5.71 -12.19
CA ASN A 40 22.91 4.92 -12.94
C ASN A 40 24.33 5.31 -12.50
N CYS A 41 24.76 4.81 -11.34
CA CYS A 41 26.16 4.76 -10.96
C CYS A 41 26.41 3.50 -10.11
N LYS A 42 26.68 2.39 -10.82
CA LYS A 42 27.33 1.15 -10.33
C LYS A 42 26.54 0.31 -9.29
N SER A 43 25.77 -0.65 -9.82
CA SER A 43 25.52 -2.01 -9.27
C SER A 43 24.51 -2.26 -8.13
N LYS A 44 23.71 -1.30 -7.65
CA LYS A 44 22.66 -1.61 -6.65
C LYS A 44 21.26 -1.40 -7.19
N ARG A 45 20.43 -2.45 -7.13
CA ARG A 45 18.99 -2.38 -7.42
C ARG A 45 18.32 -1.60 -6.29
N VAL A 46 17.54 -0.57 -6.66
CA VAL A 46 16.75 0.23 -5.73
C VAL A 46 15.28 -0.09 -6.02
N TYR A 47 14.52 -0.46 -4.98
CA TYR A 47 13.08 -0.67 -5.11
C TYR A 47 12.32 0.64 -4.92
N ILE A 48 11.36 0.90 -5.80
CA ILE A 48 10.46 2.05 -5.70
C ILE A 48 9.09 1.54 -5.28
N THR A 49 8.60 2.09 -4.17
CA THR A 49 7.31 1.71 -3.62
C THR A 49 6.40 2.90 -3.40
N GLY A 50 5.09 2.66 -3.30
CA GLY A 50 4.12 3.70 -3.06
C GLY A 50 2.92 3.24 -2.23
N ALA A 51 2.41 4.16 -1.42
CA ALA A 51 1.23 3.98 -0.56
C ALA A 51 0.02 4.81 -1.01
N PRO A 52 -0.57 4.62 -2.20
CA PRO A 52 -1.75 5.38 -2.59
C PRO A 52 -2.96 5.04 -1.70
N GLN A 53 -3.92 5.96 -1.61
CA GLN A 53 -5.22 5.67 -1.04
C GLN A 53 -6.05 4.79 -1.98
N CYS A 54 -7.07 4.09 -1.46
CA CYS A 54 -7.88 3.21 -2.29
C CYS A 54 -8.75 3.87 -3.37
N PRO A 55 -9.15 5.16 -3.32
CA PRO A 55 -9.85 5.80 -4.43
C PRO A 55 -8.95 5.82 -5.68
N PHE A 56 -9.48 5.35 -6.80
CA PHE A 56 -8.75 5.29 -8.06
C PHE A 56 -9.31 6.29 -9.09
N PRO A 57 -8.45 7.07 -9.79
CA PRO A 57 -7.00 7.16 -9.59
C PRO A 57 -6.64 7.89 -8.29
N ASP A 58 -5.48 7.56 -7.71
CA ASP A 58 -4.97 8.28 -6.53
C ASP A 58 -4.64 9.74 -6.90
N ALA A 59 -5.07 10.69 -6.07
CA ALA A 59 -4.95 12.12 -6.35
C ALA A 59 -3.50 12.63 -6.40
N HIS A 60 -2.59 11.99 -5.66
CA HIS A 60 -1.19 12.42 -5.53
C HIS A 60 -0.26 11.55 -6.38
N LEU A 61 -0.48 10.24 -6.34
CA LEU A 61 0.38 9.22 -6.94
C LEU A 61 -0.11 8.73 -8.29
N GLY A 62 -1.34 9.06 -8.72
CA GLY A 62 -1.89 8.56 -9.97
C GLY A 62 -1.00 8.80 -11.19
N ARG A 63 -0.39 10.00 -11.31
CA ARG A 63 0.58 10.30 -12.38
C ARG A 63 1.88 9.50 -12.25
N ALA A 64 2.40 9.36 -11.03
CA ALA A 64 3.64 8.63 -10.78
C ALA A 64 3.47 7.13 -11.06
N LEU A 65 2.33 6.54 -10.67
CA LEU A 65 2.01 5.13 -10.90
C LEU A 65 1.97 4.78 -12.39
N ASN A 66 1.61 5.72 -13.26
CA ASN A 66 1.63 5.52 -14.72
C ASN A 66 3.05 5.45 -15.33
N THR A 67 4.10 5.77 -14.57
CA THR A 67 5.49 5.74 -15.08
C THR A 67 6.06 4.32 -15.20
N SER A 68 5.36 3.29 -14.72
CA SER A 68 5.85 1.90 -14.65
C SER A 68 7.13 1.71 -13.82
N LEU A 69 7.48 2.68 -12.98
CA LEU A 69 8.70 2.66 -12.16
C LEU A 69 8.53 1.99 -10.80
N PHE A 70 7.28 1.79 -10.36
CA PHE A 70 7.00 1.15 -9.07
C PHE A 70 7.17 -0.36 -9.17
N ASP A 71 7.88 -0.92 -8.19
CA ASP A 71 7.98 -2.37 -7.98
C ASP A 71 6.83 -2.87 -7.11
N PHE A 72 6.51 -2.15 -6.02
CA PHE A 72 5.49 -2.53 -5.05
C PHE A 72 4.55 -1.37 -4.73
N VAL A 73 3.26 -1.65 -4.66
CA VAL A 73 2.24 -0.65 -4.29
C VAL A 73 1.35 -1.23 -3.21
N TRP A 74 1.32 -0.60 -2.03
CA TRP A 74 0.43 -0.99 -0.93
C TRP A 74 -0.73 -0.01 -0.83
N VAL A 75 -1.81 -0.33 -1.54
CA VAL A 75 -3.00 0.51 -1.59
C VAL A 75 -3.69 0.52 -0.22
N GLN A 76 -3.96 1.70 0.33
CA GLN A 76 -4.56 1.87 1.66
C GLN A 76 -6.07 1.69 1.59
N PHE A 77 -6.58 0.51 1.94
CA PHE A 77 -8.01 0.16 1.92
C PHE A 77 -8.71 0.51 3.25
N TYR A 78 -8.45 1.71 3.75
CA TYR A 78 -9.00 2.24 5.00
C TYR A 78 -9.16 3.76 4.94
N ASN A 79 -9.86 4.34 5.92
CA ASN A 79 -10.26 5.76 5.98
C ASN A 79 -11.02 6.31 4.75
N ASN A 80 -11.55 5.42 3.90
CA ASN A 80 -12.19 5.76 2.62
C ASN A 80 -13.40 4.86 2.37
N ALA A 81 -14.59 5.31 2.81
CA ALA A 81 -15.85 4.56 2.72
C ALA A 81 -16.18 3.94 1.33
N PRO A 82 -15.91 4.60 0.18
CA PRO A 82 -16.24 4.05 -1.14
C PRO A 82 -15.45 2.80 -1.55
N CYS A 83 -14.32 2.53 -0.89
CA CYS A 83 -13.38 1.49 -1.29
C CYS A 83 -12.80 0.65 -0.15
N GLN A 84 -13.21 0.87 1.10
CA GLN A 84 -12.76 0.07 2.24
C GLN A 84 -13.76 -1.05 2.62
N TYR A 85 -13.38 -1.90 3.58
CA TYR A 85 -14.28 -2.83 4.24
C TYR A 85 -15.30 -2.10 5.13
N ASN A 86 -16.57 -2.51 5.09
CA ASN A 86 -17.63 -1.92 5.89
C ASN A 86 -18.31 -2.99 6.76
N SER A 87 -17.83 -3.15 7.99
CA SER A 87 -18.34 -4.13 8.96
C SER A 87 -19.83 -3.97 9.29
N SER A 88 -20.44 -2.80 9.03
CA SER A 88 -21.86 -2.55 9.27
C SER A 88 -22.75 -2.90 8.07
N ALA A 89 -22.18 -3.23 6.92
CA ALA A 89 -22.94 -3.61 5.72
C ALA A 89 -23.14 -5.12 5.62
N LYS A 90 -24.24 -5.54 4.97
CA LYS A 90 -24.53 -6.95 4.69
C LYS A 90 -23.44 -7.62 3.83
N ASN A 91 -22.91 -6.88 2.86
CA ASN A 91 -21.80 -7.29 1.98
C ASN A 91 -20.58 -6.43 2.30
N ALA A 92 -19.98 -6.65 3.47
CA ALA A 92 -18.95 -5.80 4.02
C ALA A 92 -17.71 -5.61 3.11
N GLU A 93 -17.40 -6.61 2.29
CA GLU A 93 -16.23 -6.64 1.41
C GLU A 93 -16.47 -6.06 0.00
N GLU A 94 -17.72 -5.77 -0.38
CA GLU A 94 -18.10 -5.47 -1.78
C GLU A 94 -17.35 -4.26 -2.34
N ASN A 95 -17.33 -3.15 -1.59
CA ASN A 95 -16.65 -1.92 -2.00
C ASN A 95 -15.13 -2.13 -2.19
N LEU A 96 -14.52 -2.88 -1.27
CA LEU A 96 -13.10 -3.20 -1.30
C LEU A 96 -12.76 -4.05 -2.52
N LEU A 97 -13.49 -5.15 -2.76
CA LEU A 97 -13.23 -6.04 -3.89
C LEU A 97 -13.42 -5.34 -5.24
N ARG A 98 -14.45 -4.50 -5.35
CA ARG A 98 -14.66 -3.68 -6.55
C ARG A 98 -13.50 -2.72 -6.79
N SER A 99 -12.99 -2.08 -5.73
CA SER A 99 -11.83 -1.20 -5.85
C SER A 99 -10.55 -1.98 -6.17
N TRP A 100 -10.31 -3.13 -5.53
CA TRP A 100 -9.21 -4.04 -5.83
C TRP A 100 -9.20 -4.46 -7.30
N GLY A 101 -10.36 -4.80 -7.86
CA GLY A 101 -10.51 -5.10 -9.29
C GLY A 101 -10.10 -3.92 -10.19
N ARG A 102 -10.41 -2.68 -9.82
CA ARG A 102 -9.95 -1.48 -10.56
C ARG A 102 -8.44 -1.29 -10.48
N TRP A 103 -7.85 -1.43 -9.30
CA TRP A 103 -6.40 -1.34 -9.11
C TRP A 103 -5.64 -2.40 -9.91
N THR A 104 -6.07 -3.66 -9.83
CA THR A 104 -5.41 -4.76 -10.53
C THR A 104 -5.61 -4.73 -12.04
N SER A 105 -6.76 -4.29 -12.55
CA SER A 105 -6.99 -4.13 -13.99
C SER A 105 -6.29 -2.92 -14.61
N SER A 106 -6.19 -1.80 -13.87
CA SER A 106 -5.61 -0.57 -14.41
C SER A 106 -4.08 -0.55 -14.36
N VAL A 107 -3.47 -1.21 -13.35
CA VAL A 107 -2.01 -1.24 -13.20
C VAL A 107 -1.40 -2.60 -13.57
N GLY A 108 -2.23 -3.65 -13.69
CA GLY A 108 -1.81 -4.99 -14.09
C GLY A 108 -1.18 -5.19 -15.47
N PRO A 109 -1.30 -4.30 -16.47
CA PRO A 109 -0.52 -4.43 -17.71
C PRO A 109 0.99 -4.36 -17.47
N HIS A 110 1.43 -3.77 -16.35
CA HIS A 110 2.83 -3.64 -15.97
C HIS A 110 3.29 -4.84 -15.13
N GLU A 111 3.10 -6.09 -15.58
CA GLU A 111 3.29 -7.38 -14.85
C GLU A 111 4.46 -7.51 -13.83
N LYS A 112 5.42 -6.58 -13.87
CA LYS A 112 6.50 -6.37 -12.91
C LYS A 112 6.04 -5.80 -11.56
N MET A 113 4.96 -5.02 -11.51
CA MET A 113 4.49 -4.37 -10.28
C MET A 113 3.60 -5.31 -9.45
N LYS A 114 3.87 -5.43 -8.14
CA LYS A 114 3.00 -6.13 -7.20
C LYS A 114 2.16 -5.17 -6.37
N ILE A 115 0.89 -5.52 -6.22
CA ILE A 115 -0.10 -4.78 -5.44
C ILE A 115 -0.35 -5.53 -4.13
N PHE A 116 -0.25 -4.81 -3.02
CA PHE A 116 -0.49 -5.29 -1.67
C PHE A 116 -1.77 -4.67 -1.13
N LEU A 117 -2.52 -5.45 -0.36
CA LEU A 117 -3.71 -4.99 0.35
C LEU A 117 -3.27 -4.28 1.65
N GLY A 118 -3.32 -2.96 1.68
CA GLY A 118 -2.99 -2.17 2.87
C GLY A 118 -4.15 -2.06 3.85
N LEU A 119 -3.95 -2.51 5.08
CA LEU A 119 -4.97 -2.61 6.12
C LEU A 119 -4.50 -2.04 7.47
N PRO A 120 -5.41 -1.52 8.30
CA PRO A 120 -5.10 -1.21 9.68
C PRO A 120 -5.00 -2.50 10.48
N ALA A 121 -3.96 -2.63 11.30
CA ALA A 121 -3.68 -3.82 12.10
C ALA A 121 -4.57 -3.94 13.35
N ALA A 122 -5.26 -2.86 13.72
CA ALA A 122 -6.21 -2.80 14.83
C ALA A 122 -7.38 -1.87 14.48
N PRO A 123 -8.55 -2.01 15.14
CA PRO A 123 -9.67 -1.09 14.97
C PRO A 123 -9.27 0.38 15.19
N ASP A 124 -8.46 0.64 16.21
CA ASP A 124 -8.02 1.99 16.60
C ASP A 124 -6.87 2.55 15.74
N ALA A 125 -6.32 1.73 14.82
CA ALA A 125 -5.20 2.14 13.98
C ALA A 125 -5.61 3.09 12.84
N ALA A 126 -6.91 3.18 12.55
CA ALA A 126 -7.50 4.02 11.52
C ALA A 126 -8.90 4.48 11.94
N GLY A 127 -9.42 5.55 11.35
CA GLY A 127 -10.79 6.00 11.61
C GLY A 127 -11.85 5.03 11.09
N SER A 128 -11.54 4.24 10.06
CA SER A 128 -12.44 3.22 9.53
C SER A 128 -11.73 2.21 8.62
N GLY A 129 -12.37 1.08 8.30
CA GLY A 129 -11.87 0.10 7.33
C GLY A 129 -11.11 -1.08 7.92
N TYR A 130 -11.13 -1.25 9.24
CA TYR A 130 -10.60 -2.45 9.90
C TYR A 130 -11.35 -3.70 9.48
N ILE A 131 -10.60 -4.77 9.26
CA ILE A 131 -11.11 -6.08 8.84
C ILE A 131 -10.73 -7.08 9.93
N PRO A 132 -11.68 -7.80 10.54
CA PRO A 132 -11.34 -8.92 11.40
C PRO A 132 -10.48 -9.97 10.65
N PRO A 133 -9.47 -10.59 11.27
CA PRO A 133 -8.62 -11.57 10.60
C PRO A 133 -9.40 -12.72 9.94
N GLU A 134 -10.45 -13.21 10.61
CA GLU A 134 -11.31 -14.27 10.08
C GLU A 134 -12.01 -13.83 8.78
N ASP A 135 -12.54 -12.61 8.74
CA ASP A 135 -13.19 -12.06 7.54
C ASP A 135 -12.17 -11.86 6.41
N LEU A 136 -10.96 -11.40 6.73
CA LEU A 136 -9.88 -11.27 5.74
C LEU A 136 -9.57 -12.64 5.10
N VAL A 137 -9.37 -13.67 5.92
CA VAL A 137 -9.00 -15.02 5.47
C VAL A 137 -10.13 -15.71 4.71
N THR A 138 -11.39 -15.55 5.14
CA THR A 138 -12.51 -16.31 4.58
C THR A 138 -13.24 -15.58 3.45
N LYS A 139 -13.31 -14.25 3.47
CA LYS A 139 -14.14 -13.46 2.54
C LYS A 139 -13.33 -12.70 1.49
N ILE A 140 -12.09 -12.34 1.77
CA ILE A 140 -11.30 -11.43 0.93
C ILE A 140 -10.13 -12.14 0.24
N LEU A 141 -9.21 -12.74 1.01
CA LEU A 141 -8.01 -13.38 0.45
C LEU A 141 -8.31 -14.39 -0.67
N PRO A 142 -9.33 -15.27 -0.56
CA PRO A 142 -9.67 -16.22 -1.62
C PRO A 142 -10.12 -15.58 -2.94
N LYS A 143 -10.53 -14.30 -2.91
CA LYS A 143 -11.00 -13.56 -4.09
C LYS A 143 -9.90 -12.71 -4.72
N ILE A 144 -8.84 -12.36 -3.97
CA ILE A 144 -7.79 -11.45 -4.45
C ILE A 144 -6.47 -12.17 -4.76
N ASN A 145 -6.18 -13.30 -4.10
CA ASN A 145 -4.92 -14.03 -4.26
C ASN A 145 -4.76 -14.70 -5.64
N CYS A 146 -5.85 -14.89 -6.40
CA CYS A 146 -5.80 -15.41 -7.77
C CYS A 146 -5.19 -14.41 -8.77
N SER A 147 -5.06 -13.14 -8.40
CA SER A 147 -4.45 -12.12 -9.26
C SER A 147 -2.93 -12.34 -9.36
N LYS A 148 -2.38 -12.39 -10.58
CA LYS A 148 -0.92 -12.44 -10.81
C LYS A 148 -0.17 -11.24 -10.21
N THR A 149 -0.87 -10.13 -9.99
CA THR A 149 -0.30 -8.90 -9.41
C THR A 149 -0.39 -8.87 -7.89
N TYR A 150 -1.09 -9.81 -7.24
CA TYR A 150 -1.15 -9.87 -5.78
C TYR A 150 0.26 -10.10 -5.21
N GLY A 151 0.65 -9.25 -4.26
CA GLY A 151 1.94 -9.31 -3.57
C GLY A 151 1.85 -9.69 -2.10
N GLY A 152 0.69 -9.54 -1.47
CA GLY A 152 0.50 -9.78 -0.05
C GLY A 152 -0.37 -8.72 0.64
N VAL A 153 -0.19 -8.59 1.95
CA VAL A 153 -0.87 -7.63 2.83
C VAL A 153 0.15 -6.68 3.44
N MET A 154 -0.19 -5.39 3.52
CA MET A 154 0.56 -4.37 4.28
C MET A 154 -0.25 -4.01 5.52
N LEU A 155 0.40 -3.92 6.69
CA LEU A 155 -0.24 -3.62 7.96
C LEU A 155 0.22 -2.27 8.51
N TRP A 156 -0.73 -1.37 8.72
CA TRP A 156 -0.56 -0.13 9.46
C TRP A 156 -1.03 -0.32 10.91
N SER A 157 -0.17 -0.39 11.92
CA SER A 157 1.29 -0.38 11.88
C SER A 157 1.82 -1.44 12.87
N LYS A 158 3.14 -1.63 12.95
CA LYS A 158 3.76 -2.58 13.90
C LYS A 158 3.26 -2.37 15.35
N TYR A 159 3.11 -1.12 15.77
CA TYR A 159 2.62 -0.74 17.10
C TYR A 159 1.21 -1.29 17.38
N TRP A 160 0.34 -1.24 16.38
CA TRP A 160 -1.04 -1.70 16.47
C TRP A 160 -1.17 -3.20 16.27
N ASP A 161 -0.33 -3.78 15.42
CA ASP A 161 -0.22 -5.23 15.24
C ASP A 161 0.07 -5.94 16.57
N GLU A 162 1.07 -5.47 17.31
CA GLU A 162 1.40 -6.01 18.65
C GLU A 162 0.26 -5.85 19.65
N ARG A 163 -0.45 -4.72 19.63
CA ARG A 163 -1.52 -4.41 20.58
C ARG A 163 -2.82 -5.16 20.28
N ASN A 164 -3.00 -5.61 19.05
CA ASN A 164 -4.17 -6.38 18.64
C ASN A 164 -3.86 -7.88 18.60
N ASN A 165 -3.13 -8.37 19.61
CA ASN A 165 -2.75 -9.79 19.75
C ASN A 165 -1.99 -10.36 18.54
N ASN A 166 -1.16 -9.55 17.88
CA ASN A 166 -0.43 -9.91 16.66
C ASN A 166 -1.38 -10.31 15.51
N TYR A 167 -2.08 -9.32 14.95
CA TYR A 167 -2.91 -9.48 13.75
C TYR A 167 -2.17 -10.26 12.65
N SER A 168 -0.91 -9.92 12.38
CA SER A 168 -0.05 -10.60 11.41
C SER A 168 0.08 -12.10 11.68
N ALA A 169 0.25 -12.51 12.94
CA ALA A 169 0.39 -13.92 13.32
C ALA A 169 -0.88 -14.73 13.02
N THR A 170 -2.05 -14.09 13.03
CA THR A 170 -3.32 -14.76 12.71
C THR A 170 -3.53 -14.98 11.21
N ILE A 171 -2.91 -14.17 10.35
CA ILE A 171 -3.13 -14.20 8.89
C ILE A 171 -1.95 -14.80 8.11
N ILE A 172 -0.77 -14.95 8.72
CA ILE A 172 0.48 -15.29 8.02
C ILE A 172 0.42 -16.59 7.21
N LYS A 173 -0.41 -17.55 7.60
CA LYS A 173 -0.56 -18.83 6.90
C LYS A 173 -1.44 -18.73 5.64
N SER A 174 -2.16 -17.61 5.49
CA SER A 174 -3.15 -17.39 4.42
C SER A 174 -2.69 -16.35 3.39
N VAL A 175 -1.65 -15.58 3.71
CA VAL A 175 -1.10 -14.50 2.87
C VAL A 175 -0.06 -15.04 1.90
#